data_AF-A0AAV9DJ69-F1
#
_entry.id   AF-A0AAV9DJ69-F1
#
_cell.length_a   1.000
_cell.length_b   1.000
_cell.length_c   1.000
_cell.angle_alpha   90.00
_cell.angle_beta   90.00
_cell.angle_gamma   90.00
#
_symmetry.space_group_name_H-M   'P 1'
#
loop_
_entity.id
_entity.type
_entity.pdbx_description
1 polymer ?
#
loop_
_entity_poly.entity_id
_entity_poly.type
_entity_poly.pdbx_seq_one_letter_code
_entity_poly.pdbx_strand_id
1 'polypeptide(L)'
;MTVWAQHLSEEVRRRFYKNWYRSKKKAFTKYSKKFETEEGKKEINSELEKMKKYCSVIRVLAHTQIRKMKGLKQKKAHLMEIQVNGGTIAEKVDYAYKFFEKQVPVDAVFQKDEMIDIIGVTKVARAGQNGYHHRTEMKKGLQARQGE
;
A
#
# COMPACT_ATOMS: atom_id res chain seq x y z
N MET A 1 14.24 -8.45 -1.57
CA MET A 1 13.66 -9.24 -2.68
C MET A 1 12.16 -8.96 -2.74
N THR A 2 11.57 -8.90 -3.93
CA THR A 2 10.16 -8.53 -4.11
C THR A 2 9.56 -9.36 -5.24
N VAL A 3 8.56 -10.16 -4.92
CA VAL A 3 7.81 -10.95 -5.88
C VAL A 3 6.50 -10.22 -6.18
N TRP A 4 6.16 -10.07 -7.46
CA TRP A 4 4.91 -9.46 -7.90
C TRP A 4 3.95 -10.52 -8.44
N ALA A 5 2.65 -10.22 -8.44
CA ALA A 5 1.66 -11.08 -9.10
C ALA A 5 1.81 -11.03 -10.64
N GLN A 6 1.33 -12.08 -11.31
CA GLN A 6 1.38 -12.19 -12.77
C GLN A 6 0.53 -11.11 -13.44
N HIS A 7 -0.69 -10.91 -12.93
CA HIS A 7 -1.66 -9.96 -13.46
C HIS A 7 -1.80 -8.75 -12.53
N LEU A 8 -1.26 -7.61 -12.97
CA LEU A 8 -1.39 -6.34 -12.26
C LEU A 8 -2.46 -5.46 -12.91
N SER A 9 -3.38 -4.95 -12.07
CA SER A 9 -4.43 -4.03 -12.49
C SER A 9 -3.88 -2.75 -13.12
N GLU A 10 -4.62 -2.16 -14.07
CA GLU A 10 -4.23 -0.89 -14.70
C GLU A 10 -4.07 0.25 -13.67
N GLU A 11 -4.89 0.23 -12.60
CA GLU A 11 -4.88 1.24 -11.55
C GLU A 11 -3.57 1.30 -10.78
N VAL A 12 -2.95 0.13 -10.51
CA VAL A 12 -1.60 0.05 -9.94
C VAL A 12 -0.55 0.34 -10.97
N ARG A 13 -0.70 -0.10 -12.22
CA ARG A 13 0.27 0.23 -13.27
C ARG A 13 0.37 1.74 -13.47
N ARG A 14 -0.73 2.48 -13.31
CA ARG A 14 -0.77 3.95 -13.25
C ARG A 14 0.11 4.55 -12.14
N ARG A 15 0.44 3.81 -11.08
CA ARG A 15 1.35 4.31 -10.04
C ARG A 15 2.76 4.58 -10.54
N PHE A 16 3.23 3.77 -11.48
CA PHE A 16 4.59 3.82 -12.01
C PHE A 16 4.81 4.87 -13.11
N TYR A 17 3.80 5.70 -13.38
CA TYR A 17 3.89 6.77 -14.38
C TYR A 17 3.44 8.10 -13.79
N LYS A 18 4.23 9.15 -14.04
CA LYS A 18 3.82 10.53 -13.77
C LYS A 18 2.73 10.97 -14.76
N ASN A 19 2.94 10.68 -16.05
CA ASN A 19 1.95 10.92 -17.11
C ASN A 19 1.57 9.60 -17.79
N TRP A 20 0.44 9.03 -17.37
CA TRP A 20 -0.05 7.76 -17.91
C TRP A 20 -0.39 7.82 -19.40
N TYR A 21 -1.07 8.89 -19.83
CA TYR A 21 -1.62 9.00 -21.19
C TYR A 21 -0.53 9.14 -22.24
N ARG A 22 0.57 9.83 -21.92
CA ARG A 22 1.73 9.98 -22.81
C ARG A 22 2.74 8.83 -22.72
N SER A 23 2.51 7.84 -21.85
CA SER A 23 3.44 6.73 -21.65
C SER A 23 3.13 5.54 -22.58
N LYS A 24 4.16 4.73 -22.86
CA LYS A 24 4.01 3.44 -23.56
C LYS A 24 3.37 2.34 -22.71
N LYS A 25 3.12 2.58 -21.41
CA LYS A 25 2.47 1.64 -20.48
C LYS A 25 3.12 0.24 -20.48
N LYS A 26 4.45 0.18 -20.38
CA LYS A 26 5.28 -1.05 -20.38
C LYS A 26 5.65 -1.57 -18.99
N ALA A 27 5.20 -0.92 -17.91
CA ALA A 27 5.45 -1.38 -16.55
C ALA A 27 4.91 -2.81 -16.38
N PHE A 28 5.75 -3.69 -15.82
CA PHE A 28 5.50 -5.11 -15.56
C PHE A 28 5.19 -6.00 -16.77
N THR A 29 5.27 -5.50 -18.02
CA THR A 29 4.96 -6.34 -19.19
C THR A 29 5.97 -7.46 -19.43
N LYS A 30 7.24 -7.26 -19.04
CA LYS A 30 8.26 -8.33 -19.08
C LYS A 30 8.14 -9.27 -17.89
N TYR A 31 7.80 -8.73 -16.72
CA TYR A 31 7.69 -9.50 -15.49
C TYR A 31 6.53 -10.51 -15.56
N SER A 32 5.36 -10.08 -16.05
CA SER A 32 4.19 -10.94 -16.24
C SER A 32 4.51 -12.17 -17.13
N LYS A 33 5.36 -12.01 -18.15
CA LYS A 33 5.82 -13.11 -19.01
C LYS A 33 6.69 -14.15 -18.31
N LYS A 34 7.32 -13.82 -17.17
CA LYS A 34 8.10 -14.81 -16.40
C LYS A 34 7.23 -15.95 -15.89
N PHE A 35 5.93 -15.72 -15.71
CA PHE A 35 4.98 -16.77 -15.31
C PHE A 35 4.59 -17.68 -16.48
N GLU A 36 4.90 -17.31 -17.72
CA GLU A 36 4.60 -18.10 -18.91
C GLU A 36 5.71 -19.12 -19.22
N THR A 37 6.96 -18.83 -18.82
CA THR A 37 8.12 -19.71 -19.06
C THR A 37 8.49 -20.53 -17.82
N GLU A 38 8.99 -21.75 -18.04
CA GLU A 38 9.40 -22.63 -16.94
C GLU A 38 10.64 -22.08 -16.21
N GLU A 39 11.56 -21.43 -16.93
CA GLU A 39 12.71 -20.76 -16.32
C GLU A 39 12.28 -19.59 -15.43
N GLY A 40 11.29 -18.81 -15.87
CA GLY A 40 10.79 -17.67 -15.11
C GLY A 40 10.02 -18.09 -13.86
N LYS A 41 9.23 -19.15 -13.93
CA LYS A 41 8.59 -19.76 -12.75
C LYS A 41 9.62 -20.27 -11.74
N LYS A 42 10.70 -20.91 -12.21
CA LYS A 42 11.81 -21.35 -11.35
C LYS A 42 12.50 -20.16 -10.66
N GLU A 43 12.68 -19.04 -11.37
CA GLU A 43 13.23 -17.81 -10.79
C GLU A 43 12.35 -17.28 -9.65
N ILE A 44 11.03 -17.19 -9.88
CA ILE A 44 10.07 -16.74 -8.87
C ILE A 44 10.06 -17.66 -7.65
N ASN A 45 10.05 -18.99 -7.87
CA ASN A 45 10.11 -19.95 -6.78
C ASN A 45 11.43 -19.84 -5.99
N SER A 46 12.56 -19.61 -6.67
CA SER A 46 13.83 -19.35 -5.98
C SER A 46 13.78 -18.07 -5.14
N GLU A 47 13.12 -17.01 -5.60
CA GLU A 47 12.91 -15.80 -4.80
C GLU A 47 12.04 -16.08 -3.56
N LEU A 48 10.97 -16.85 -3.70
CA LEU A 48 10.13 -17.25 -2.58
C LEU A 48 10.92 -18.06 -1.54
N GLU A 49 11.72 -19.04 -1.97
CA GLU A 49 12.55 -19.82 -1.04
C GLU A 49 13.62 -18.99 -0.35
N LYS A 50 14.21 -18.02 -1.05
CA LYS A 50 15.12 -17.04 -0.43
C LYS A 50 14.40 -16.20 0.62
N MET A 51 13.13 -15.82 0.40
CA MET A 51 12.34 -15.10 1.41
C MET A 51 12.14 -15.96 2.65
N LYS A 52 11.77 -17.23 2.47
CA LYS A 52 11.55 -18.17 3.58
C LYS A 52 12.80 -18.37 4.43
N LYS A 53 13.98 -18.43 3.79
CA LYS A 53 15.25 -18.74 4.46
C LYS A 53 15.91 -17.53 5.13
N TYR A 54 15.86 -16.36 4.51
CA TYR A 54 16.69 -15.22 4.91
C TYR A 54 15.91 -14.03 5.46
N CYS A 55 14.62 -13.89 5.15
CA CYS A 55 13.85 -12.73 5.61
C CYS A 55 13.36 -12.92 7.05
N SER A 56 13.45 -11.86 7.84
CA SER A 56 12.89 -11.80 9.20
C SER A 56 11.46 -11.24 9.21
N VAL A 57 11.10 -10.44 8.22
CA VAL A 57 9.80 -9.77 8.12
C VAL A 57 9.29 -9.89 6.69
N ILE A 58 8.03 -10.30 6.55
CA ILE A 58 7.33 -10.37 5.26
C ILE A 58 6.29 -9.25 5.21
N ARG A 59 6.32 -8.47 4.13
CA ARG A 59 5.35 -7.41 3.83
C ARG A 59 4.71 -7.68 2.48
N VAL A 60 3.40 -7.53 2.40
CA VAL A 60 2.64 -7.59 1.15
C VAL A 60 2.44 -6.19 0.58
N LEU A 61 2.57 -6.07 -0.74
CA LEU A 61 2.21 -4.87 -1.48
C LEU A 61 0.73 -4.96 -1.85
N ALA A 62 -0.10 -4.22 -1.13
CA ALA A 62 -1.54 -4.16 -1.35
C ALA A 62 -1.93 -2.82 -1.98
N HIS A 63 -2.96 -2.83 -2.83
CA HIS A 63 -3.46 -1.62 -3.45
C HIS A 63 -4.97 -1.48 -3.32
N THR A 64 -5.43 -0.23 -3.23
CA THR A 64 -6.86 0.07 -3.24
C THR A 64 -7.44 0.03 -4.66
N GLN A 65 -8.75 -0.18 -4.76
CA GLN A 65 -9.49 -0.19 -6.02
C GLN A 65 -10.29 1.12 -6.15
N ILE A 66 -9.59 2.20 -6.47
CA ILE A 66 -10.13 3.56 -6.37
C ILE A 66 -11.25 3.84 -7.38
N ARG A 67 -11.28 3.13 -8.52
CA ARG A 67 -12.35 3.31 -9.51
C ARG A 67 -13.70 2.78 -9.05
N LYS A 68 -13.74 1.90 -8.05
CA LYS A 68 -15.01 1.43 -7.47
C LYS A 68 -15.72 2.53 -6.66
N MET A 69 -14.98 3.55 -6.22
CA MET A 69 -15.55 4.69 -5.50
C MET A 69 -16.22 5.66 -6.47
N LYS A 70 -17.54 5.85 -6.31
CA LYS A 70 -18.29 6.87 -7.07
C LYS A 70 -17.93 8.27 -6.57
N GLY A 71 -17.80 9.23 -7.48
CA GLY A 71 -17.55 10.65 -7.15
C GLY A 71 -16.08 11.07 -7.12
N LEU A 72 -15.13 10.12 -7.10
CA LEU A 72 -13.70 10.45 -7.14
C LEU A 72 -13.13 10.36 -8.57
N LYS A 73 -12.52 11.44 -9.06
CA LYS A 73 -11.91 11.48 -10.41
C LYS A 73 -10.57 10.73 -10.49
N GLN A 74 -9.97 10.37 -9.36
CA GLN A 74 -8.67 9.71 -9.30
C GLN A 74 -8.76 8.27 -9.81
N LYS A 75 -7.91 7.93 -10.79
CA LYS A 75 -7.80 6.57 -11.38
C LYS A 75 -6.55 5.80 -10.95
N LYS A 76 -5.70 6.45 -10.16
CA LYS A 76 -4.38 5.98 -9.74
C LYS A 76 -4.53 5.35 -8.35
N ALA A 77 -4.30 4.05 -8.24
CA ALA A 77 -4.43 3.33 -6.97
C ALA A 77 -3.45 3.86 -5.92
N HIS A 78 -3.81 3.72 -4.65
CA HIS A 78 -2.87 3.83 -3.54
C HIS A 78 -2.25 2.46 -3.32
N LEU A 79 -0.92 2.38 -3.37
CA LEU A 79 -0.14 1.17 -3.11
C LEU A 79 0.54 1.34 -1.76
N MET A 80 0.42 0.35 -0.89
CA MET A 80 0.93 0.36 0.48
C MET A 80 1.57 -0.98 0.81
N GLU A 81 2.58 -0.96 1.69
CA GLU A 81 3.19 -2.16 2.25
C GLU A 81 2.52 -2.49 3.59
N ILE A 82 2.00 -3.70 3.72
CA ILE A 82 1.34 -4.18 4.93
C ILE A 82 2.13 -5.38 5.45
N GLN A 83 2.55 -5.35 6.71
CA GLN A 83 3.27 -6.48 7.30
C GLN A 83 2.33 -7.66 7.55
N VAL A 84 2.78 -8.87 7.22
CA VAL A 84 2.07 -10.10 7.57
C VAL A 84 2.55 -10.56 8.95
N ASN A 85 1.60 -10.68 9.86
CA ASN A 85 1.84 -11.10 11.25
C ASN A 85 1.30 -12.52 11.49
N GLY A 86 1.75 -13.14 12.58
CA GLY A 86 1.42 -14.53 12.92
C GLY A 86 2.23 -15.59 12.16
N GLY A 87 2.38 -16.78 12.74
CA GLY A 87 3.08 -17.92 12.14
C GLY A 87 4.58 -17.73 11.91
N THR A 88 5.21 -18.73 11.29
CA THR A 88 6.60 -18.73 10.86
C THR A 88 6.81 -17.91 9.58
N ILE A 89 8.06 -17.55 9.25
CA ILE A 89 8.37 -16.82 8.00
C ILE A 89 7.90 -17.60 6.77
N ALA A 90 8.09 -18.91 6.75
CA ALA A 90 7.65 -19.76 5.65
C ALA A 90 6.13 -19.69 5.45
N GLU A 91 5.36 -19.82 6.53
CA GLU A 91 3.90 -19.72 6.51
C GLU A 91 3.44 -18.33 6.05
N LYS A 92 4.12 -17.25 6.48
CA LYS A 92 3.81 -15.89 6.02
C LYS A 92 4.01 -15.72 4.52
N VAL A 93 5.08 -16.28 3.96
CA VAL A 93 5.34 -16.26 2.50
C VAL A 93 4.26 -17.04 1.76
N ASP A 94 3.95 -18.25 2.21
CA ASP A 94 2.94 -19.10 1.56
C ASP A 94 1.53 -18.50 1.67
N TYR A 95 1.20 -17.91 2.82
CA TYR A 95 -0.02 -17.15 3.02
C TYR A 95 -0.09 -15.97 2.05
N ALA A 96 0.94 -15.12 2.01
CA ALA A 96 0.99 -13.96 1.12
C ALA A 96 0.82 -14.36 -0.36
N TYR A 97 1.50 -15.41 -0.80
CA TYR A 97 1.43 -15.88 -2.19
C TYR A 97 0.04 -16.41 -2.56
N LYS A 98 -0.65 -17.11 -1.65
CA LYS A 98 -2.04 -17.58 -1.86
C LYS A 98 -3.05 -16.45 -2.06
N PHE A 99 -2.75 -15.24 -1.58
CA PHE A 99 -3.60 -14.06 -1.69
C PHE A 99 -3.30 -13.20 -2.91
N PHE A 100 -2.32 -13.58 -3.75
CA PHE A 100 -2.08 -12.88 -5.01
C PHE A 100 -3.34 -12.87 -5.88
N GLU A 101 -3.61 -11.71 -6.46
CA GLU A 101 -4.75 -11.45 -7.36
C GLU A 101 -6.14 -11.60 -6.72
N LYS A 102 -6.20 -11.88 -5.41
CA LYS A 102 -7.44 -11.96 -4.64
C LYS A 102 -7.71 -10.64 -3.93
N GLN A 103 -9.00 -10.36 -3.75
CA GLN A 103 -9.44 -9.20 -2.99
C GLN A 103 -9.54 -9.59 -1.52
N VAL A 104 -8.98 -8.77 -0.64
CA VAL A 104 -9.12 -8.90 0.81
C VAL A 104 -10.08 -7.81 1.28
N PRO A 105 -11.27 -8.18 1.78
CA PRO A 105 -12.22 -7.21 2.32
C PRO A 105 -11.79 -6.75 3.73
N VAL A 106 -12.29 -5.60 4.17
CA VAL A 106 -11.83 -4.94 5.41
C VAL A 106 -12.21 -5.71 6.67
N ASP A 107 -13.34 -6.40 6.64
CA ASP A 107 -13.87 -7.29 7.68
C ASP A 107 -13.01 -8.55 7.90
N ALA A 108 -12.20 -8.94 6.90
CA ALA A 108 -11.20 -10.00 7.07
C ALA A 108 -9.92 -9.53 7.77
N VAL A 109 -9.73 -8.21 7.96
CA VAL A 109 -8.52 -7.63 8.56
C VAL A 109 -8.80 -7.08 9.96
N PHE A 110 -9.91 -6.37 10.13
CA PHE A 110 -10.27 -5.71 11.39
C PHE A 110 -11.56 -6.29 11.93
N GLN A 111 -11.62 -6.42 13.26
CA GLN A 111 -12.82 -6.85 13.95
C GLN A 111 -13.66 -5.65 14.39
N LYS A 112 -14.96 -5.88 14.58
CA LYS A 112 -15.84 -4.86 15.15
C LYS A 112 -15.38 -4.54 16.57
N ASP A 113 -15.41 -3.26 16.94
CA ASP A 113 -15.05 -2.76 18.27
C ASP A 113 -13.57 -2.96 18.66
N GLU A 114 -12.70 -3.26 17.68
CA GLU A 114 -11.25 -3.27 17.82
C GLU A 114 -10.70 -1.83 17.90
N MET A 115 -9.78 -1.58 18.84
CA MET A 115 -9.07 -0.31 18.90
C MET A 115 -8.03 -0.22 17.79
N ILE A 116 -8.19 0.77 16.90
CA ILE A 116 -7.32 0.98 15.74
C ILE A 116 -6.70 2.38 15.74
N ASP A 117 -5.47 2.46 15.23
CA ASP A 117 -4.81 3.73 14.97
C ASP A 117 -5.15 4.25 13.56
N ILE A 118 -5.37 5.57 13.45
CA ILE A 118 -5.64 6.24 12.18
C ILE A 118 -4.45 7.13 11.81
N ILE A 119 -3.80 6.80 10.69
CA ILE A 119 -2.69 7.59 10.14
C ILE A 119 -3.17 8.31 8.88
N GLY A 120 -3.04 9.63 8.84
CA GLY A 120 -3.45 10.45 7.69
C GLY A 120 -2.78 11.81 7.66
N VAL A 121 -2.85 12.47 6.50
CA VAL A 121 -2.36 13.84 6.35
C VAL A 121 -3.51 14.81 6.63
N THR A 122 -3.31 15.71 7.59
CA THR A 122 -4.30 16.73 7.95
C THR A 122 -4.46 17.77 6.84
N LYS A 123 -5.65 18.37 6.75
CA LYS A 123 -5.88 19.52 5.87
C LYS A 123 -4.97 20.68 6.31
N VAL A 124 -4.13 21.14 5.39
CA VAL A 124 -3.33 22.34 5.60
C VAL A 124 -4.13 23.59 5.20
N ALA A 125 -3.95 24.68 5.94
CA ALA A 125 -4.54 25.97 5.60
C ALA A 125 -4.00 26.45 4.23
N ARG A 126 -4.89 26.92 3.36
CA ARG A 126 -4.52 27.52 2.08
C ARG A 126 -4.17 29.00 2.28
N ALA A 127 -3.46 29.60 1.32
CA ALA A 127 -3.31 31.05 1.28
C ALA A 127 -4.71 31.72 1.36
N GLY A 128 -4.88 32.67 2.28
CA GLY A 128 -6.18 33.30 2.58
C GLY A 128 -7.04 32.61 3.65
N GLN A 129 -6.56 31.53 4.28
CA GLN A 129 -7.17 30.93 5.48
C GLN A 129 -6.29 31.21 6.71
N ASN A 130 -6.89 31.31 7.89
CA ASN A 130 -6.19 31.58 9.17
C ASN A 130 -5.24 30.44 9.55
N GLY A 131 -4.07 30.37 8.90
CA GLY A 131 -3.09 29.31 9.07
C GLY A 131 -2.10 29.58 10.20
N TYR A 132 -1.30 30.65 10.06
CA TYR A 132 -0.21 30.94 11.00
C TYR A 132 -0.71 31.53 12.32
N HIS A 133 -1.63 32.49 12.27
CA HIS A 133 -2.16 33.19 13.46
C HIS A 133 -2.97 32.26 14.39
N HIS A 134 -3.76 31.34 13.83
CA HIS A 134 -4.58 30.44 14.64
C HIS A 134 -3.74 29.40 15.42
N ARG A 135 -2.61 28.94 14.86
CA ARG A 135 -1.70 27.98 15.52
C ARG A 135 -0.96 28.61 16.70
N THR A 136 -0.60 29.89 16.61
CA THR A 136 0.16 30.60 17.65
C THR A 136 -0.75 31.15 18.76
N GLU A 137 -1.96 31.62 18.45
CA GLU A 137 -2.93 32.09 19.45
C GLU A 137 -3.39 30.97 20.40
N MET A 138 -3.66 29.77 19.87
CA MET A 138 -4.03 28.61 20.70
C MET A 138 -2.89 28.17 21.63
N LYS A 139 -1.62 28.29 21.20
CA LYS A 139 -0.46 28.00 22.06
C LYS A 139 -0.25 29.05 23.15
N LYS A 140 -0.55 30.32 22.88
CA LYS A 140 -0.50 31.39 23.90
C LYS A 140 -1.55 31.19 24.99
N GLY A 141 -2.77 30.76 24.63
CA GLY A 141 -3.83 30.47 25.61
C GLY A 141 -3.57 29.25 26.51
N LEU A 142 -2.83 28.25 26.01
CA LEU A 142 -2.45 27.05 26.78
C LEU A 142 -1.35 27.34 27.81
N GLN A 143 -0.37 28.20 27.49
CA GLN A 143 0.66 28.62 28.44
C GLN A 143 0.10 29.51 29.56
N ALA A 144 -0.94 30.30 29.30
CA ALA A 144 -1.58 31.14 30.31
C ALA A 144 -2.40 30.34 31.35
N ARG A 145 -2.81 29.09 31.05
CA ARG A 145 -3.61 28.25 31.96
C ARG A 145 -2.81 27.26 32.80
N GLN A 146 -1.51 27.10 32.52
CA GLN A 146 -0.61 26.21 33.29
C GLN A 146 0.22 26.98 34.34
N GLY A 147 -0.08 28.27 34.54
CA GLY A 147 0.61 29.15 35.49
C GLY A 147 -0.24 29.59 36.69
N GLU A 148 -1.36 28.92 36.96
CA GLU A 148 -2.16 29.03 38.19
C GLU A 148 -2.18 27.70 38.96
#